data_AF-A0A1H5VI85-F1
#
_entry.id   AF-A0A1H5VI85-F1
#
_cell.length_a   1.000
_cell.length_b   1.000
_cell.length_c   1.000
_cell.angle_alpha   90.00
_cell.angle_beta   90.00
_cell.angle_gamma   90.00
#
_symmetry.space_group_name_H-M   'P 1'
#
loop_
_entity.id
_entity.type
_entity.pdbx_description
1 polymer ?
#
loop_
_entity_poly.entity_id
_entity_poly.type
_entity_poly.pdbx_seq_one_letter_code
_entity_poly.pdbx_strand_id
1 'polypeptide(L)' 'MTARKQYTKEFKLDAVGLVLDQGHTTSEVSRSLEISAIC' A
#
# COMPACT_ATOMS: atom_id res chain seq x y z
N MET A 1 18.71 -9.43 1.64
CA MET A 1 18.61 -7.98 1.81
C MET A 1 17.19 -7.57 1.47
N THR A 2 16.31 -7.48 2.47
CA THR A 2 14.95 -6.99 2.27
C THR A 2 15.07 -5.49 2.02
N ALA A 3 14.97 -5.07 0.76
CA ALA A 3 14.92 -3.66 0.42
C ALA A 3 13.79 -3.04 1.23
N ARG A 4 14.13 -2.21 2.21
CA ARG A 4 13.13 -1.44 2.97
C ARG A 4 12.53 -0.46 1.98
N LYS A 5 11.50 -0.89 1.24
CA LYS A 5 10.78 -0.07 0.26
C LYS A 5 10.42 1.23 0.98
N GLN A 6 11.09 2.32 0.59
CA GLN A 6 10.82 3.64 1.16
C GLN A 6 9.54 4.13 0.52
N TYR A 7 8.42 3.88 1.21
CA TYR A 7 7.14 4.43 0.80
C TYR A 7 7.15 5.93 1.06
N THR A 8 7.07 6.71 -0.01
CA THR A 8 6.96 8.17 0.03
C THR A 8 5.68 8.57 0.77
N LYS A 9 5.62 9.81 1.25
CA LYS A 9 4.44 10.31 1.98
C LYS A 9 3.17 10.24 1.14
N GLU A 10 3.29 10.52 -0.15
CA GLU A 10 2.18 10.44 -1.11
C GLU A 10 1.67 9.01 -1.26
N PHE A 11 2.57 8.03 -1.27
CA PHE A 11 2.21 6.62 -1.36
C PHE A 11 1.39 6.13 -0.13
N LYS A 12 1.67 6.68 1.05
CA LYS A 12 0.87 6.39 2.25
C LYS A 12 -0.49 7.07 2.22
N LEU A 13 -0.55 8.29 1.66
CA LEU A 13 -1.80 9.02 1.49
C LEU A 13 -2.72 8.33 0.49
N ASP A 14 -2.17 7.86 -0.63
CA ASP A 14 -2.89 7.13 -1.65
C ASP A 14 -3.48 5.81 -1.10
N ALA A 15 -2.67 5.07 -0.32
CA ALA A 15 -3.14 3.87 0.39
C ALA A 15 -4.29 4.15 1.36
N VAL A 16 -4.20 5.23 2.12
CA VAL A 16 -5.24 5.63 3.08
C VAL A 16 -6.50 6.09 2.34
N GLY A 17 -6.35 6.81 1.23
CA GLY A 17 -7.46 7.20 0.35
C GLY A 17 -8.17 5.98 -0.22
N LEU A 18 -7.44 4.98 -0.71
CA LEU A 18 -8.04 3.73 -1.22
C LEU A 18 -8.85 2.96 -0.16
N VAL A 19 -8.38 2.91 1.08
CA VAL A 19 -9.11 2.25 2.18
C VAL A 19 -10.35 3.06 2.61
N LEU A 20 -10.20 4.38 2.72
CA LEU A 20 -11.27 5.24 3.25
C LEU A 20 -12.33 5.60 2.20
N ASP A 21 -11.93 5.87 0.97
CA ASP A 21 -12.79 6.38 -0.11
C ASP A 21 -13.46 5.24 -0.90
N GLN A 22 -12.69 4.19 -1.23
CA GLN A 22 -13.22 3.02 -1.96
C GLN A 22 -13.65 1.88 -1.03
N GLY A 23 -13.40 1.99 0.28
CA GLY A 23 -13.75 0.94 1.24
C GLY A 23 -12.95 -0.36 1.06
N HIS A 24 -11.83 -0.31 0.33
CA HIS A 24 -11.00 -1.48 0.10
C HIS A 24 -10.34 -1.95 1.39
N THR A 25 -10.21 -3.26 1.56
CA THR A 25 -9.51 -3.80 2.72
C THR A 25 -8.01 -3.54 2.61
N THR A 26 -7.35 -3.35 3.76
CA THR A 26 -5.90 -3.13 3.84
C THR A 26 -5.09 -4.19 3.08
N SER A 27 -5.60 -5.42 3.00
CA SER A 27 -5.01 -6.53 2.22
C SER A 27 -5.09 -6.30 0.71
N GLU A 28 -6.24 -5.86 0.21
CA GLU A 28 -6.42 -5.50 -1.21
C GLU A 28 -5.58 -4.29 -1.56
N VAL A 29 -5.60 -3.24 -0.75
CA VAL A 29 -4.78 -2.05 -0.96
C VAL A 29 -3.29 -2.40 -0.94
N SER A 30 -2.86 -3.28 -0.02
CA SER A 30 -1.46 -3.76 0.02
C SER A 30 -1.07 -4.60 -1.20
N ARG A 31 -2.02 -5.31 -1.81
CA ARG A 31 -1.81 -6.10 -3.02
C ARG A 31 -1.84 -5.22 -4.28
N SER A 32 -2.77 -4.27 -4.36
CA SER A 32 -2.88 -3.28 -5.43
C SER A 32 -1.69 -2.34 -5.47
N LEU A 33 -1.17 -1.96 -4.31
CA LEU A 33 0.04 -1.13 -4.18
C LEU A 33 1.34 -1.96 -4.23
N GLU A 34 1.25 -3.27 -4.44
CA GLU A 34 2.41 -4.17 -4.51
C GLU A 34 3.37 -4.02 -3.30
N ILE A 35 2.80 -3.63 -2.15
CA ILE A 35 3.49 -3.51 -0.86
C ILE A 35 3.89 -4.90 -0.36
N SER A 36 3.03 -5.88 -0.64
CA SER A 36 3.23 -7.30 -0.34
C SER A 36 3.36 -8.13 -1.62
N ALA A 37 4.42 -7.91 -2.39
CA ALA A 37 4.81 -8.85 -3.45
C ALA A 37 6.34 -8.97 -3.53
N ILE A 38 6.98 -9.34 -2.43
CA ILE A 38 8.28 -10.05 -2.48
C ILE A 38 8.29 -11.06 -1.33
N CYS A 39 8.21 -12.35 -1.74
CA CYS A 39 8.18 -13.61 -0.99
C CYS A 39 6.83 -14.04 -0.40
#